data_AF-A0A1H9P5N9-F1
#
_entry.id   AF-A0A1H9P5N9-F1
#
_cell.length_a   1.000
_cell.length_b   1.000
_cell.length_c   1.000
_cell.angle_alpha   90.00
_cell.angle_beta   90.00
_cell.angle_gamma   90.00
#
_symmetry.space_group_name_H-M   'P 1'
#
loop_
_entity.id
_entity.type
_entity.pdbx_description
1 polymer ?
#
loop_
_entity_poly.entity_id
_entity_poly.type
_entity_poly.pdbx_seq_one_letter_code
_entity_poly.pdbx_strand_id
1 'polypeptide(L)' 'MQLQMIRRKLEEVAHLSQELKNSYMRLDENEQNEFKVGYPLDVDVDEFARHMYEWSQTQLNKNE' A
#
# COMPACT_ATOMS: atom_id res chain seq x y z
N MET A 1 -14.83 10.12 -16.40
CA MET A 1 -13.48 10.69 -16.57
C MET A 1 -12.75 10.91 -15.25
N GLN A 2 -13.20 11.80 -14.35
CA GLN A 2 -12.48 12.06 -13.08
C GLN A 2 -12.40 10.85 -12.15
N LEU A 3 -13.49 10.10 -11.98
CA LEU A 3 -13.51 8.89 -11.14
C LEU A 3 -12.49 7.84 -11.60
N GLN A 4 -12.40 7.58 -12.91
CA GLN A 4 -11.43 6.65 -13.48
C GLN A 4 -9.98 7.14 -13.27
N MET A 5 -9.74 8.43 -13.42
CA MET A 5 -8.42 9.02 -13.15
C MET A 5 -8.02 8.88 -11.68
N ILE A 6 -8.96 9.13 -10.75
CA ILE A 6 -8.71 8.96 -9.31
C ILE A 6 -8.46 7.48 -8.97
N ARG A 7 -9.22 6.56 -9.57
CA ARG A 7 -9.00 5.12 -9.39
C ARG A 7 -7.62 4.67 -9.87
N ARG A 8 -7.19 5.13 -11.04
CA ARG A 8 -5.85 4.83 -11.57
C ARG A 8 -4.73 5.33 -10.65
N LYS A 9 -4.88 6.53 -10.07
CA LYS A 9 -3.92 7.01 -9.06
C LYS A 9 -3.88 6.10 -7.84
N LEU A 10 -5.04 5.60 -7.39
CA LEU A 10 -5.10 4.72 -6.23
C LEU A 10 -4.56 3.31 -6.54
N GLU A 11 -4.69 2.83 -7.77
CA GLU A 11 -4.01 1.62 -8.26
C GLU A 11 -2.48 1.79 -8.22
N GLU A 12 -1.96 2.93 -8.68
CA GLU A 12 -0.53 3.26 -8.59
C GLU A 12 -0.05 3.26 -7.13
N VAL A 13 -0.83 3.86 -6.21
CA VAL A 13 -0.52 3.81 -4.77
C VAL A 13 -0.55 2.37 -4.25
N ALA A 14 -1.49 1.53 -4.69
CA ALA A 14 -1.53 0.13 -4.28
C ALA A 14 -0.29 -0.66 -4.73
N HIS A 15 0.19 -0.43 -5.95
CA HIS A 15 1.45 -1.01 -6.43
C HIS A 15 2.65 -0.54 -5.61
N LEU A 16 2.78 0.77 -5.39
CA LEU A 16 3.86 1.33 -4.57
C LEU A 16 3.80 0.85 -3.12
N SER A 17 2.61 0.62 -2.57
CA SER A 17 2.45 0.08 -1.21
C SER A 17 2.98 -1.35 -1.10
N GLN A 18 2.81 -2.17 -2.13
CA GLN A 18 3.38 -3.51 -2.19
C GLN A 18 4.91 -3.47 -2.30
N GLU A 19 5.47 -2.57 -3.10
CA GLU A 19 6.92 -2.36 -3.17
C GLU A 19 7.50 -1.87 -1.85
N LEU A 20 6.80 -0.95 -1.17
CA LEU A 20 7.16 -0.46 0.15
C LEU A 20 7.17 -1.59 1.17
N LYS A 21 6.09 -2.39 1.24
CA LYS A 21 6.03 -3.59 2.08
C LYS A 21 7.22 -4.50 1.83
N ASN A 22 7.50 -4.83 0.57
CA ASN A 22 8.59 -5.74 0.22
C ASN A 22 9.96 -5.20 0.65
N SER A 23 10.16 -3.88 0.54
CA SER A 23 11.38 -3.22 1.00
C SER A 23 11.47 -3.21 2.52
N TYR A 24 10.38 -2.87 3.20
CA TYR A 24 10.26 -2.87 4.66
C TYR A 24 10.53 -4.26 5.26
N MET A 25 10.00 -5.33 4.65
CA MET A 25 10.20 -6.71 5.12
C MET A 25 11.63 -7.24 4.96
N ARG A 26 12.50 -6.52 4.22
CA ARG A 26 13.93 -6.85 4.09
C ARG A 26 14.80 -6.13 5.12
N LEU A 27 14.26 -5.12 5.80
CA LEU A 27 14.94 -4.38 6.85
C LEU A 27 15.12 -5.25 8.09
N ASP A 28 16.22 -5.04 8.79
CA ASP A 28 16.40 -5.62 10.12
C ASP A 28 15.52 -4.92 11.18
N GLU A 29 15.50 -5.46 12.40
CA GLU A 29 14.65 -4.96 13.48
C GLU A 29 14.95 -3.49 13.85
N ASN A 30 16.23 -3.07 13.80
CA ASN A 30 16.61 -1.71 14.15
C ASN A 30 16.15 -0.73 13.07
N GLU A 31 16.38 -1.05 11.80
CA GLU A 31 15.92 -0.27 10.65
C GLU A 31 14.39 -0.17 10.61
N GLN A 32 13.67 -1.24 10.94
CA GLN A 32 12.20 -1.22 11.04
C GLN A 32 11.70 -0.29 12.16
N ASN A 33 12.38 -0.28 13.30
CA ASN A 33 12.03 0.62 14.40
C ASN A 33 12.31 2.09 14.03
N GLU A 34 13.41 2.37 13.34
CA GLU A 34 13.71 3.72 12.82
C GLU A 34 12.67 4.17 11.81
N PHE A 35 12.26 3.30 10.87
CA PHE A 35 11.20 3.58 9.90
C PHE A 35 9.88 3.97 10.59
N LYS A 36 9.55 3.34 11.72
CA LYS A 36 8.31 3.60 12.46
C LYS A 36 8.33 4.93 13.22
N VAL A 37 9.47 5.61 13.34
CA VAL A 37 9.54 6.91 14.00
C VAL A 37 8.70 7.93 13.22
N GLY A 38 7.63 8.40 13.86
CA GLY A 38 6.69 9.35 13.25
C GLY A 38 5.71 8.72 12.26
N TYR A 39 5.63 7.38 12.16
CA TYR A 39 4.61 6.67 11.40
C TYR A 39 3.27 6.75 12.16
N PRO A 40 2.29 7.54 11.70
CA PRO A 40 1.11 7.87 12.49
C PRO A 40 -0.07 6.93 12.22
N LEU A 41 0.12 5.94 11.34
CA LEU A 41 -0.95 5.03 10.95
C LEU A 41 -1.13 3.96 12.02
N ASP A 42 -2.39 3.71 12.37
CA ASP A 42 -2.76 2.68 13.36
C ASP A 42 -2.54 1.25 12.86
N VAL A 43 -2.39 1.08 11.54
CA VAL A 43 -2.12 -0.19 10.88
C VAL A 43 -0.64 -0.32 10.56
N ASP A 44 -0.11 -1.54 10.56
CA ASP A 44 1.27 -1.75 10.12
C ASP A 44 1.44 -1.63 8.59
N VAL A 45 2.69 -1.59 8.13
CA VAL A 45 3.03 -1.42 6.70
C VAL A 45 2.50 -2.57 5.84
N ASP A 46 2.47 -3.79 6.38
CA ASP A 46 1.98 -4.98 5.68
C ASP A 46 0.45 -4.91 5.50
N GLU A 47 -0.26 -4.59 6.56
CA GLU A 47 -1.71 -4.42 6.59
C GLU A 47 -2.15 -3.27 5.70
N PHE A 48 -1.46 -2.13 5.74
CA PHE A 48 -1.69 -1.02 4.82
C PHE A 48 -1.58 -1.47 3.36
N ALA A 49 -0.48 -2.14 3.00
CA ALA A 49 -0.28 -2.62 1.64
C ALA A 49 -1.34 -3.63 1.20
N ARG A 50 -1.74 -4.54 2.11
CA ARG A 50 -2.80 -5.53 1.88
C ARG A 50 -4.13 -4.86 1.56
N HIS A 51 -4.56 -3.89 2.36
CA HIS A 51 -5.81 -3.16 2.11
C HIS A 51 -5.82 -2.44 0.76
N MET A 52 -4.69 -1.83 0.39
CA MET A 52 -4.56 -1.18 -0.91
C MET A 52 -4.64 -2.17 -2.08
N TYR A 53 -4.05 -3.35 -1.93
CA TYR A 53 -4.13 -4.42 -2.92
C TYR A 53 -5.55 -5.00 -3.06
N GLU A 54 -6.22 -5.30 -1.93
CA GLU A 54 -7.61 -5.76 -1.91
C GLU A 54 -8.55 -4.78 -2.62
N TRP A 55 -8.35 -3.47 -2.39
CA TRP A 55 -9.09 -2.43 -3.09
C TRP A 55 -8.85 -2.46 -4.60
N SER A 56 -7.58 -2.57 -5.03
CA SER A 56 -7.19 -2.62 -6.44
C SER A 56 -7.82 -3.83 -7.16
N GLN A 57 -7.74 -5.01 -6.56
CA GLN A 57 -8.39 -6.23 -7.08
C GLN A 57 -9.90 -6.08 -7.20
N THR A 58 -10.54 -5.43 -6.22
CA THR A 58 -11.98 -5.16 -6.24
C THR A 58 -12.38 -4.23 -7.40
N GLN A 59 -11.53 -3.30 -7.81
CA GLN A 59 -11.80 -2.45 -8.98
C GLN A 59 -11.61 -3.19 -10.30
N LEU A 60 -10.57 -4.03 -10.40
CA LEU A 60 -10.33 -4.88 -11.58
C LEU A 60 -11.53 -5.79 -11.86
N ASN A 61 -11.98 -6.53 -10.83
CA ASN A 61 -13.11 -7.47 -10.94
C ASN A 61 -14.47 -6.79 -11.24
N LYS A 62 -14.58 -5.46 -11.06
CA LYS A 62 -15.79 -4.70 -11.40
C LYS A 62 -15.83 -4.23 -12.86
N ASN A 63 -14.68 -4.26 -13.54
CA ASN A 63 -14.55 -3.84 -14.93
C ASN A 63 -14.47 -5.02 -15.91
N GLU A 64 -14.45 -6.27 -15.41
CA GLU A 64 -14.66 -7.51 -16.17
C GLU A 64 -16.16 -7.84 -16.30
#